data_AF-A0A535JA36-F1
#
_entry.id   AF-A0A535JA36-F1
#
_cell.length_a   1.000
_cell.length_b   1.000
_cell.length_c   1.000
_cell.angle_alpha   90.00
_cell.angle_beta   90.00
_cell.angle_gamma   90.00
#
_symmetry.space_group_name_H-M   'P 1'
#
loop_
_entity.id
_entity.type
_entity.pdbx_description
1 polymer ?
#
loop_
_entity_poly.entity_id
_entity_poly.type
_entity_poly.pdbx_seq_one_letter_code
_entity_poly.pdbx_strand_id
1 'polypeptide(L)'
;MRPPRRWPPRCSVTLRPLAQIASIDPTVGGDNSITEGSGDAFIIGGSANDTITAGNGNDAVMGANGRFDFVPALIGPPVLAGIISTFQSYAGSNSITLGNGNDVVIGGTGNDLIHVGSGKDAVFGDNARLTYQGGVLSQLTSIFDNMGGNDTIYGGSGPDLLIGGPGNNAIDGGAGVDTIVADNAQLDLVAGAALNPRFRALAGTLIYDLSTAADKVTPAWQPDPTWGANAPWWAYFRLTLLDLAVPAGMGYYGNNYIAGGPGLKQIFGGLGNDVIQGHSSIDFRPAFTQRGAQPQAAVGLPCVSDTVGYGNWAFAQLVGACRDSGNNLWLSPSKGDLAGPGTDGSAYIEGGGGNNVIFGDYGQDDIVGGNSDLFGQSTRAQRSSGSNLIFGGDGLRAGREDAGDISANGHAHNSDVIVANNGDIFRLVGVNGVYGQNGAGMAPMSNGFLTFSYDYYGYTTATERIVPRAVRLIDYTAGGPDLAGQAGPLVSGDIGLASEIHAEGGDDFIYGGGGNDIGCPAAPATTASSATMAAYSRAATA
;
A
#
# COMPACT_ATOMS: atom_id res chain seq x y z
N MET A 1 75.46 38.68 -17.48
CA MET A 1 74.44 37.65 -17.81
C MET A 1 73.96 37.04 -16.50
N ARG A 2 72.69 37.25 -16.10
CA ARG A 2 72.07 36.56 -14.95
C ARG A 2 71.47 35.24 -15.46
N PRO A 3 71.58 34.12 -14.72
CA PRO A 3 70.98 32.86 -15.14
C PRO A 3 69.44 32.93 -15.04
N PRO A 4 68.70 32.18 -15.87
CA PRO A 4 67.24 32.15 -15.82
C PRO A 4 66.79 31.50 -14.51
N ARG A 5 65.84 32.15 -13.82
CA ARG A 5 65.18 31.59 -12.64
C ARG A 5 64.39 30.35 -13.05
N ARG A 6 64.76 29.17 -12.53
CA ARG A 6 63.90 27.99 -12.58
C ARG A 6 62.72 28.23 -11.65
N TRP A 7 61.52 28.24 -12.22
CA TRP A 7 60.28 28.19 -11.45
C TRP A 7 60.18 26.83 -10.75
N PRO A 8 59.70 26.76 -9.50
CA PRO A 8 59.42 25.48 -8.85
C PRO A 8 58.36 24.71 -9.66
N PRO A 9 58.36 23.35 -9.61
CA PRO A 9 57.37 22.55 -10.31
C PRO A 9 55.96 22.99 -9.89
N ARG A 10 55.09 23.23 -10.87
CA ARG A 10 53.68 23.49 -10.61
C ARG A 10 53.13 22.29 -9.86
N CYS A 11 52.56 22.53 -8.67
CA CYS A 11 51.81 21.50 -7.96
C CYS A 11 50.61 21.13 -8.86
N SER A 12 50.66 19.98 -9.52
CA SER A 12 49.51 19.47 -10.27
C SER A 12 48.58 18.82 -9.25
N VAL A 13 47.53 19.54 -8.85
CA VAL A 13 46.40 18.91 -8.15
C VAL A 13 45.64 18.12 -9.21
N THR A 14 45.84 16.80 -9.22
CA THR A 14 44.97 15.91 -9.99
C THR A 14 43.64 15.85 -9.26
N LEU A 15 42.67 16.65 -9.70
CA LEU A 15 41.28 16.50 -9.28
C LEU A 15 40.83 15.10 -9.74
N ARG A 16 40.65 14.20 -8.77
CA ARG A 16 39.97 12.93 -9.03
C ARG A 16 38.47 13.21 -8.98
N PRO A 17 37.67 12.71 -9.93
CA PRO A 17 36.22 12.83 -9.85
C PRO A 17 35.74 12.21 -8.53
N LEU A 18 34.73 12.82 -7.90
CA LEU A 18 34.06 12.23 -6.73
C LEU A 18 33.57 10.84 -7.14
N ALA A 19 34.03 9.84 -6.41
CA ALA A 19 33.70 8.44 -6.66
C ALA A 19 32.80 7.87 -5.57
N GLN A 20 32.92 8.37 -4.33
CA GLN A 20 32.18 7.84 -3.20
C GLN A 20 32.11 8.85 -2.05
N ILE A 21 30.99 8.84 -1.33
CA ILE A 21 30.82 9.40 0.01
C ILE A 21 30.40 8.23 0.90
N ALA A 22 31.10 7.93 1.99
CA ALA A 22 30.82 6.74 2.80
C ALA A 22 31.22 6.92 4.27
N SER A 23 30.48 6.26 5.16
CA SER A 23 30.97 5.90 6.49
C SER A 23 32.17 4.95 6.36
N ILE A 24 33.24 5.19 7.10
CA ILE A 24 34.47 4.37 7.05
C ILE A 24 34.83 3.67 8.36
N ASP A 25 34.27 4.13 9.48
CA ASP A 25 34.46 3.52 10.79
C ASP A 25 33.17 3.67 11.62
N PRO A 26 32.36 2.61 11.75
CA PRO A 26 31.10 2.68 12.49
C PRO A 26 31.31 2.68 14.01
N THR A 27 32.53 2.48 14.50
CA THR A 27 32.81 2.36 15.95
C THR A 27 33.08 3.70 16.63
N VAL A 28 33.19 4.78 15.85
CA VAL A 28 33.61 6.10 16.32
C VAL A 28 32.49 7.14 16.18
N GLY A 29 31.28 6.74 15.78
CA GLY A 29 30.09 7.59 15.75
C GLY A 29 29.35 7.66 17.09
N GLY A 30 28.62 8.75 17.29
CA GLY A 30 27.73 8.96 18.43
C GLY A 30 26.66 9.96 18.01
N ASP A 31 25.68 10.23 18.87
CA ASP A 31 24.51 11.03 18.52
C ASP A 31 24.85 12.39 17.87
N ASN A 32 24.39 12.62 16.64
CA ASN A 32 24.66 13.84 15.87
C ASN A 32 23.41 14.68 15.63
N SER A 33 23.64 15.98 15.41
CA SER A 33 22.61 16.92 14.94
C SER A 33 23.08 17.57 13.66
N ILE A 34 22.38 17.28 12.57
CA ILE A 34 22.71 17.73 11.22
C ILE A 34 21.57 18.62 10.73
N THR A 35 21.89 19.82 10.26
CA THR A 35 20.89 20.74 9.69
C THR A 35 21.45 21.35 8.42
N GLU A 36 20.80 21.06 7.30
CA GLU A 36 21.11 21.65 6.00
C GLU A 36 20.07 22.71 5.61
N GLY A 37 20.49 23.61 4.73
CA GLY A 37 19.64 24.66 4.18
C GLY A 37 18.80 24.16 2.99
N SER A 38 18.49 25.06 2.06
CA SER A 38 17.90 24.65 0.78
C SER A 38 18.97 24.20 -0.22
N GLY A 39 18.56 23.39 -1.19
CA GLY A 39 19.40 22.79 -2.24
C GLY A 39 19.60 21.30 -1.98
N ASP A 40 19.97 20.58 -3.05
CA ASP A 40 20.14 19.12 -3.01
C ASP A 40 21.34 18.71 -2.13
N ALA A 41 21.12 17.81 -1.17
CA ALA A 41 22.12 17.33 -0.21
C ALA A 41 22.31 15.80 -0.27
N PHE A 42 23.52 15.35 0.09
CA PHE A 42 23.83 13.94 0.38
C PHE A 42 24.25 13.85 1.85
N ILE A 43 23.43 13.22 2.69
CA ILE A 43 23.60 13.18 4.14
C ILE A 43 23.76 11.73 4.62
N ILE A 44 24.71 11.51 5.53
CA ILE A 44 24.88 10.27 6.29
C ILE A 44 24.97 10.69 7.76
N GLY A 45 24.03 10.25 8.60
CA GLY A 45 24.07 10.51 10.05
C GLY A 45 25.20 9.74 10.71
N GLY A 46 25.22 8.42 10.51
CA GLY A 46 26.32 7.55 10.94
C GLY A 46 25.87 6.50 11.94
N SER A 47 26.60 6.36 13.04
CA SER A 47 26.26 5.41 14.10
C SER A 47 25.58 6.14 15.26
N ALA A 48 24.78 5.39 16.03
CA ALA A 48 23.98 5.91 17.14
C ALA A 48 22.78 6.75 16.69
N ASN A 49 22.21 7.57 17.59
CA ASN A 49 20.93 8.23 17.36
C ASN A 49 21.14 9.62 16.76
N ASP A 50 20.76 9.81 15.50
CA ASP A 50 20.99 11.07 14.80
C ASP A 50 19.71 11.89 14.63
N THR A 51 19.82 13.21 14.75
CA THR A 51 18.76 14.16 14.39
C THR A 51 19.16 14.89 13.13
N ILE A 52 18.43 14.65 12.04
CA ILE A 52 18.74 15.17 10.71
C ILE A 52 17.59 16.06 10.24
N THR A 53 17.91 17.28 9.84
CA THR A 53 16.98 18.18 9.17
C THR A 53 17.57 18.62 7.83
N ALA A 54 16.97 18.19 6.72
CA ALA A 54 17.28 18.72 5.40
C ALA A 54 16.18 19.70 4.97
N GLY A 55 16.55 20.77 4.27
CA GLY A 55 15.60 21.80 3.84
C GLY A 55 14.84 21.39 2.58
N ASN A 56 14.52 22.37 1.73
CA ASN A 56 13.96 22.09 0.42
C ASN A 56 15.07 21.73 -0.57
N GLY A 57 14.84 20.81 -1.49
CA GLY A 57 15.86 20.29 -2.42
C GLY A 57 15.56 18.83 -2.69
N ASN A 58 16.20 18.21 -3.69
CA ASN A 58 16.13 16.76 -3.83
C ASN A 58 17.26 16.17 -2.98
N ASP A 59 16.92 15.75 -1.77
CA ASP A 59 17.87 15.30 -0.77
C ASP A 59 17.97 13.77 -0.75
N ALA A 60 19.17 13.26 -0.53
CA ALA A 60 19.43 11.85 -0.28
C ALA A 60 20.01 11.69 1.13
N VAL A 61 19.21 11.15 2.04
CA VAL A 61 19.50 11.09 3.47
C VAL A 61 19.56 9.64 3.93
N MET A 62 20.65 9.26 4.57
CA MET A 62 20.74 8.05 5.37
C MET A 62 20.87 8.44 6.85
N GLY A 63 19.93 8.02 7.69
CA GLY A 63 20.02 8.18 9.15
C GLY A 63 21.23 7.44 9.68
N ALA A 64 21.32 6.16 9.34
CA ALA A 64 22.44 5.32 9.69
C ALA A 64 23.65 5.44 8.74
N ASN A 65 24.65 4.62 9.04
CA ASN A 65 25.81 4.41 8.20
C ASN A 65 25.44 3.94 6.78
N GLY A 66 26.19 4.44 5.80
CA GLY A 66 25.94 4.07 4.42
C GLY A 66 27.02 4.55 3.48
N ARG A 67 26.74 4.42 2.19
CA ARG A 67 27.54 5.02 1.14
C ARG A 67 26.71 5.46 -0.06
N PHE A 68 27.16 6.55 -0.66
CA PHE A 68 26.78 7.03 -1.97
C PHE A 68 27.90 6.69 -2.96
N ASP A 69 27.60 5.90 -3.98
CA ASP A 69 28.53 5.54 -5.05
C ASP A 69 28.29 6.43 -6.28
N PHE A 70 29.37 6.90 -6.92
CA PHE A 70 29.30 7.77 -8.09
C PHE A 70 30.15 7.24 -9.23
N VAL A 71 29.67 7.44 -10.46
CA VAL A 71 30.44 7.18 -11.68
C VAL A 71 30.90 8.49 -12.33
N PRO A 72 32.16 8.61 -12.76
CA PRO A 72 32.61 9.78 -13.51
C PRO A 72 31.82 9.96 -14.81
N ALA A 73 31.29 11.15 -15.04
CA ALA A 73 30.70 11.53 -16.32
C ALA A 73 31.78 11.93 -17.32
N LEU A 74 31.55 11.65 -18.61
CA LEU A 74 32.43 12.12 -19.70
C LEU A 74 32.46 13.66 -19.80
N ILE A 75 31.31 14.28 -19.53
CA ILE A 75 31.11 15.74 -19.47
C ILE A 75 30.16 16.01 -18.30
N GLY A 76 30.51 16.94 -17.41
CA GLY A 76 29.66 17.35 -16.29
C GLY A 76 30.05 16.72 -14.94
N PRO A 77 29.22 16.90 -13.89
CA PRO A 77 29.44 16.31 -12.58
C PRO A 77 29.32 14.78 -12.63
N PRO A 78 29.93 14.07 -11.67
CA PRO A 78 29.75 12.63 -11.55
C PRO A 78 28.28 12.31 -11.27
N VAL A 79 27.87 11.13 -11.72
CA VAL A 79 26.47 10.70 -11.68
C VAL A 79 26.31 9.67 -10.58
N LEU A 80 25.23 9.80 -9.80
CA LEU A 80 24.90 8.83 -8.75
C LEU A 80 24.70 7.44 -9.36
N ALA A 81 25.31 6.45 -8.72
CA ALA A 81 25.30 5.04 -9.13
C ALA A 81 24.67 4.15 -8.05
N GLY A 82 24.70 4.54 -6.79
CA GLY A 82 24.02 3.80 -5.73
C GLY A 82 23.93 4.54 -4.41
N ILE A 83 22.91 4.17 -3.64
CA ILE A 83 22.70 4.53 -2.23
C ILE A 83 22.56 3.22 -1.48
N ILE A 84 23.42 2.96 -0.50
CA ILE A 84 23.54 1.62 0.10
C ILE A 84 23.76 1.76 1.61
N SER A 85 22.87 1.17 2.41
CA SER A 85 23.06 1.01 3.85
C SER A 85 24.27 0.12 4.13
N THR A 86 25.06 0.47 5.15
CA THR A 86 26.24 -0.30 5.59
C THR A 86 26.31 -0.28 7.11
N PHE A 87 27.03 -1.23 7.71
CA PHE A 87 27.25 -1.25 9.17
C PHE A 87 25.95 -1.19 10.01
N GLN A 88 24.91 -1.89 9.56
CA GLN A 88 23.57 -1.84 10.12
C GLN A 88 23.51 -2.20 11.62
N SER A 89 24.46 -2.98 12.14
CA SER A 89 24.55 -3.30 13.58
C SER A 89 24.93 -2.11 14.49
N TYR A 90 25.31 -0.96 13.92
CA TYR A 90 25.73 0.24 14.65
C TYR A 90 24.77 1.41 14.47
N ALA A 91 23.70 1.22 13.71
CA ALA A 91 22.63 2.19 13.56
C ALA A 91 21.89 2.36 14.90
N GLY A 92 21.41 3.57 15.16
CA GLY A 92 20.54 3.89 16.29
C GLY A 92 19.19 4.40 15.79
N SER A 93 18.39 4.87 16.73
CA SER A 93 17.09 5.49 16.49
C SER A 93 17.22 6.94 16.06
N ASN A 94 16.85 7.25 14.83
CA ASN A 94 17.06 8.54 14.19
C ASN A 94 15.76 9.34 14.09
N SER A 95 15.90 10.67 14.14
CA SER A 95 14.83 11.62 13.84
C SER A 95 15.19 12.37 12.56
N ILE A 96 14.48 12.10 11.48
CA ILE A 96 14.77 12.60 10.14
C ILE A 96 13.60 13.48 9.68
N THR A 97 13.88 14.71 9.28
CA THR A 97 12.88 15.65 8.75
C THR A 97 13.41 16.33 7.50
N LEU A 98 12.69 16.17 6.39
CA LEU A 98 13.03 16.80 5.11
C LEU A 98 11.98 17.85 4.73
N GLY A 99 12.38 18.80 3.88
CA GLY A 99 11.49 19.80 3.30
C GLY A 99 10.85 19.31 2.01
N ASN A 100 10.56 20.25 1.11
CA ASN A 100 9.97 19.91 -0.19
C ASN A 100 11.04 19.51 -1.22
N GLY A 101 10.74 18.54 -2.05
CA GLY A 101 11.60 18.05 -3.12
C GLY A 101 11.33 16.58 -3.39
N ASN A 102 12.06 15.97 -4.33
CA ASN A 102 11.95 14.52 -4.54
C ASN A 102 13.08 13.86 -3.77
N ASP A 103 12.76 13.32 -2.61
CA ASP A 103 13.73 12.90 -1.62
C ASP A 103 13.90 11.38 -1.59
N VAL A 104 15.09 10.95 -1.17
CA VAL A 104 15.38 9.56 -0.84
C VAL A 104 15.81 9.49 0.62
N VAL A 105 15.09 8.72 1.42
CA VAL A 105 15.40 8.53 2.83
C VAL A 105 15.58 7.04 3.14
N ILE A 106 16.62 6.73 3.91
CA ILE A 106 16.82 5.44 4.56
C ILE A 106 17.09 5.72 6.03
N GLY A 107 16.20 5.30 6.93
CA GLY A 107 16.43 5.44 8.38
C GLY A 107 17.60 4.58 8.84
N GLY A 108 17.54 3.29 8.52
CA GLY A 108 18.52 2.27 8.91
C GLY A 108 18.00 1.41 10.05
N THR A 109 18.80 0.52 10.62
CA THR A 109 18.31 -0.29 11.75
C THR A 109 18.08 0.60 12.98
N GLY A 110 16.96 0.38 13.64
CA GLY A 110 16.59 1.11 14.85
C GLY A 110 15.14 1.49 14.73
N ASN A 111 14.58 2.06 15.79
CA ASN A 111 13.26 2.66 15.64
C ASN A 111 13.50 4.07 15.07
N ASP A 112 13.00 4.41 13.90
CA ASP A 112 13.23 5.72 13.27
C ASP A 112 11.93 6.55 13.21
N LEU A 113 12.08 7.88 13.27
CA LEU A 113 11.01 8.84 13.06
C LEU A 113 11.33 9.66 11.81
N ILE A 114 10.57 9.44 10.73
CA ILE A 114 10.83 10.04 9.43
C ILE A 114 9.64 10.89 9.00
N HIS A 115 9.91 12.15 8.69
CA HIS A 115 8.95 13.06 8.06
C HIS A 115 9.56 13.58 6.75
N VAL A 116 8.92 13.27 5.63
CA VAL A 116 9.24 13.89 4.35
C VAL A 116 8.18 14.93 4.00
N GLY A 117 8.58 15.93 3.20
CA GLY A 117 7.73 17.07 2.88
C GLY A 117 6.84 16.82 1.67
N SER A 118 6.75 17.79 0.78
CA SER A 118 6.03 17.61 -0.49
C SER A 118 6.97 17.20 -1.62
N GLY A 119 6.57 16.24 -2.45
CA GLY A 119 7.25 15.94 -3.70
C GLY A 119 7.04 14.53 -4.19
N LYS A 120 8.12 13.79 -4.46
CA LYS A 120 8.05 12.41 -4.95
C LYS A 120 9.11 11.63 -4.20
N ASP A 121 8.70 11.04 -3.08
CA ASP A 121 9.66 10.58 -2.10
C ASP A 121 9.77 9.06 -2.13
N ALA A 122 10.97 8.57 -1.87
CA ALA A 122 11.26 7.16 -1.66
C ALA A 122 11.83 6.99 -0.25
N VAL A 123 11.00 6.45 0.64
CA VAL A 123 11.33 6.33 2.06
C VAL A 123 11.40 4.87 2.45
N PHE A 124 12.53 4.50 3.04
CA PHE A 124 12.73 3.24 3.74
C PHE A 124 12.91 3.56 5.23
N GLY A 125 12.08 2.97 6.09
CA GLY A 125 12.30 2.99 7.53
C GLY A 125 13.63 2.36 7.85
N ASP A 126 13.79 1.11 7.42
CA ASP A 126 15.01 0.34 7.61
C ASP A 126 15.99 0.37 6.41
N ASN A 127 16.90 -0.61 6.39
CA ASN A 127 18.01 -0.67 5.45
C ASN A 127 17.59 -0.94 4.01
N ALA A 128 18.23 -0.23 3.08
CA ALA A 128 17.93 -0.35 1.66
C ALA A 128 19.17 -0.26 0.77
N ARG A 129 19.00 -0.71 -0.46
CA ARG A 129 19.90 -0.44 -1.58
C ARG A 129 19.10 0.12 -2.76
N LEU A 130 19.49 1.31 -3.20
CA LEU A 130 19.03 1.90 -4.45
C LEU A 130 20.16 1.84 -5.47
N THR A 131 19.84 1.36 -6.67
CA THR A 131 20.81 1.20 -7.76
C THR A 131 20.44 2.09 -8.93
N TYR A 132 21.40 2.91 -9.37
CA TYR A 132 21.24 3.82 -10.49
C TYR A 132 22.07 3.36 -11.68
N GLN A 133 21.46 3.32 -12.85
CA GLN A 133 22.12 2.99 -14.12
C GLN A 133 22.13 4.22 -15.01
N GLY A 134 23.31 4.78 -15.26
CA GLY A 134 23.45 6.01 -16.05
C GLY A 134 22.73 7.21 -15.44
N GLY A 135 22.56 7.24 -14.11
CA GLY A 135 21.83 8.29 -13.39
C GLY A 135 20.33 8.09 -13.29
N VAL A 136 19.79 6.99 -13.82
CA VAL A 136 18.38 6.64 -13.69
C VAL A 136 18.23 5.57 -12.62
N LEU A 137 17.33 5.80 -11.66
CA LEU A 137 16.98 4.81 -10.65
C LEU A 137 16.43 3.56 -11.33
N SER A 138 17.09 2.43 -11.12
CA SER A 138 16.82 1.16 -11.81
C SER A 138 16.29 0.08 -10.89
N GLN A 139 16.63 0.15 -9.60
CA GLN A 139 16.17 -0.79 -8.59
C GLN A 139 16.16 -0.11 -7.22
N LEU A 140 15.13 -0.42 -6.44
CA LEU A 140 15.08 -0.18 -5.00
C LEU A 140 14.84 -1.52 -4.31
N THR A 141 15.52 -1.81 -3.22
CA THR A 141 15.31 -3.06 -2.48
C THR A 141 15.58 -2.85 -1.00
N SER A 142 14.68 -3.34 -0.16
CA SER A 142 15.01 -3.61 1.24
C SER A 142 16.16 -4.62 1.29
N ILE A 143 17.09 -4.44 2.23
CA ILE A 143 18.20 -5.34 2.49
C ILE A 143 18.35 -5.52 4.00
N PHE A 144 19.02 -6.58 4.44
CA PHE A 144 19.08 -6.91 5.87
C PHE A 144 17.67 -7.01 6.48
N ASP A 145 16.80 -7.76 5.79
CA ASP A 145 15.39 -8.02 6.11
C ASP A 145 15.16 -8.67 7.50
N ASN A 146 16.22 -9.00 8.23
CA ASN A 146 16.19 -9.53 9.58
C ASN A 146 16.70 -8.55 10.65
N MET A 147 17.01 -7.31 10.27
CA MET A 147 17.58 -6.28 11.13
C MET A 147 16.86 -4.96 10.90
N GLY A 148 15.89 -4.66 11.75
CA GLY A 148 15.20 -3.38 11.71
C GLY A 148 14.74 -2.87 13.06
N GLY A 149 13.72 -2.02 13.06
CA GLY A 149 13.05 -1.55 14.26
C GLY A 149 11.62 -1.08 13.99
N ASN A 150 11.01 -0.51 15.01
CA ASN A 150 9.63 -0.02 14.92
C ASN A 150 9.66 1.41 14.40
N ASP A 151 9.40 1.61 13.13
CA ASP A 151 9.52 2.93 12.52
C ASP A 151 8.21 3.73 12.59
N THR A 152 8.33 5.04 12.43
CA THR A 152 7.20 5.94 12.22
C THR A 152 7.50 6.84 11.03
N ILE A 153 6.72 6.70 9.96
CA ILE A 153 6.96 7.34 8.67
C ILE A 153 5.75 8.18 8.29
N TYR A 154 5.99 9.46 7.99
CA TYR A 154 5.02 10.36 7.39
C TYR A 154 5.48 10.73 5.98
N GLY A 155 4.74 10.30 4.96
CA GLY A 155 5.02 10.50 3.54
C GLY A 155 4.75 11.91 3.01
N GLY A 156 4.00 12.73 3.77
CA GLY A 156 3.80 14.12 3.40
C GLY A 156 2.82 14.30 2.25
N SER A 157 3.23 14.93 1.15
CA SER A 157 2.33 15.18 0.01
C SER A 157 3.00 14.91 -1.33
N GLY A 158 2.45 14.05 -2.15
CA GLY A 158 3.16 13.61 -3.34
C GLY A 158 2.66 12.26 -3.82
N PRO A 159 3.22 11.73 -4.91
CA PRO A 159 3.19 10.30 -5.14
C PRO A 159 4.43 9.66 -4.52
N ASP A 160 4.24 9.07 -3.35
CA ASP A 160 5.33 8.57 -2.51
C ASP A 160 5.41 7.04 -2.52
N LEU A 161 6.60 6.52 -2.27
CA LEU A 161 6.87 5.11 -2.02
C LEU A 161 7.41 4.99 -0.59
N LEU A 162 6.63 4.37 0.28
CA LEU A 162 6.96 4.19 1.69
C LEU A 162 7.11 2.70 1.99
N ILE A 163 8.27 2.30 2.51
CA ILE A 163 8.60 0.93 2.86
C ILE A 163 9.04 0.94 4.32
N GLY A 164 8.30 0.29 5.21
CA GLY A 164 8.64 0.26 6.64
C GLY A 164 9.90 -0.57 6.88
N GLY A 165 9.83 -1.85 6.56
CA GLY A 165 10.91 -2.82 6.83
C GLY A 165 10.63 -3.67 8.06
N PRO A 166 11.63 -4.38 8.61
CA PRO A 166 11.42 -5.31 9.72
C PRO A 166 11.02 -4.64 11.04
N GLY A 167 9.76 -4.79 11.46
CA GLY A 167 9.33 -4.36 12.78
C GLY A 167 7.87 -3.92 12.80
N ASN A 168 7.39 -3.46 13.96
CA ASN A 168 6.03 -2.93 14.08
C ASN A 168 6.02 -1.47 13.63
N ASN A 169 5.73 -1.22 12.36
CA ASN A 169 5.82 0.12 11.77
C ASN A 169 4.50 0.89 11.90
N ALA A 170 4.60 2.22 12.02
CA ALA A 170 3.48 3.13 11.87
C ALA A 170 3.70 4.00 10.63
N ILE A 171 2.83 3.91 9.63
CA ILE A 171 3.05 4.58 8.33
C ILE A 171 1.83 5.39 7.93
N ASP A 172 2.04 6.68 7.69
CA ASP A 172 1.06 7.61 7.15
C ASP A 172 1.47 7.99 5.72
N GLY A 173 0.65 7.61 4.74
CA GLY A 173 0.88 7.96 3.33
C GLY A 173 0.80 9.45 3.06
N GLY A 174 -0.01 10.19 3.83
CA GLY A 174 -0.28 11.57 3.55
C GLY A 174 -1.11 11.76 2.26
N ALA A 175 -0.94 12.92 1.62
CA ALA A 175 -1.77 13.31 0.49
C ALA A 175 -1.17 12.90 -0.84
N GLY A 176 -1.96 12.26 -1.71
CA GLY A 176 -1.55 11.97 -3.08
C GLY A 176 -1.66 10.49 -3.45
N VAL A 177 -0.75 10.02 -4.31
CA VAL A 177 -0.85 8.70 -4.97
C VAL A 177 0.27 7.80 -4.51
N ASP A 178 0.02 7.09 -3.41
CA ASP A 178 1.09 6.48 -2.61
C ASP A 178 1.08 4.96 -2.71
N THR A 179 2.27 4.38 -2.70
CA THR A 179 2.47 2.95 -2.46
C THR A 179 3.11 2.77 -1.10
N ILE A 180 2.42 2.05 -0.21
CA ILE A 180 2.84 1.77 1.16
C ILE A 180 3.04 0.26 1.29
N VAL A 181 4.25 -0.15 1.67
CA VAL A 181 4.57 -1.52 2.03
C VAL A 181 5.03 -1.51 3.48
N ALA A 182 4.34 -2.24 4.35
CA ALA A 182 4.67 -2.22 5.77
C ALA A 182 6.03 -2.88 6.08
N ASP A 183 6.32 -3.97 5.38
CA ASP A 183 7.55 -4.74 5.57
C ASP A 183 8.55 -4.49 4.40
N ASN A 184 9.07 -5.55 3.78
CA ASN A 184 10.15 -5.49 2.79
C ASN A 184 9.64 -5.66 1.35
N ALA A 185 10.24 -4.87 0.46
CA ALA A 185 9.94 -4.92 -0.96
C ALA A 185 11.17 -4.74 -1.84
N GLN A 186 11.02 -5.21 -3.08
CA GLN A 186 11.90 -4.89 -4.19
C GLN A 186 11.07 -4.26 -5.32
N LEU A 187 11.62 -3.21 -5.91
CA LEU A 187 11.07 -2.54 -7.07
C LEU A 187 12.12 -2.53 -8.18
N ASP A 188 11.80 -3.14 -9.32
CA ASP A 188 12.66 -3.16 -10.50
C ASP A 188 12.09 -2.29 -11.61
N LEU A 189 12.90 -1.40 -12.19
CA LEU A 189 12.48 -0.57 -13.31
C LEU A 189 12.13 -1.45 -14.51
N VAL A 190 10.92 -1.26 -15.04
CA VAL A 190 10.44 -1.90 -16.25
C VAL A 190 10.39 -0.85 -17.36
N ALA A 191 11.24 -1.02 -18.37
CA ALA A 191 11.25 -0.13 -19.52
C ALA A 191 9.94 -0.22 -20.30
N GLY A 192 9.30 0.93 -20.57
CA GLY A 192 8.08 0.99 -21.36
C GLY A 192 7.04 1.93 -20.77
N ALA A 193 5.79 1.48 -20.76
CA ALA A 193 4.65 2.22 -20.21
C ALA A 193 4.48 1.94 -18.71
N ALA A 194 3.88 2.90 -17.99
CA ALA A 194 3.39 2.71 -16.63
C ALA A 194 2.25 1.70 -16.67
N LEU A 195 2.47 0.48 -16.17
CA LEU A 195 1.49 -0.60 -16.20
C LEU A 195 1.20 -1.09 -14.79
N ASN A 196 -0.05 -1.43 -14.52
CA ASN A 196 -0.48 -1.90 -13.22
C ASN A 196 -1.10 -3.31 -13.38
N PRO A 197 -0.64 -4.32 -12.60
CA PRO A 197 -1.18 -5.68 -12.69
C PRO A 197 -2.67 -5.79 -12.32
N ARG A 198 -3.21 -4.79 -11.61
CA ARG A 198 -4.64 -4.72 -11.26
C ARG A 198 -5.53 -4.37 -12.46
N PHE A 199 -5.00 -3.80 -13.53
CA PHE A 199 -5.79 -3.36 -14.67
C PHE A 199 -5.64 -4.31 -15.84
N ARG A 200 -6.78 -4.81 -16.33
CA ARG A 200 -6.84 -5.86 -17.37
C ARG A 200 -7.86 -5.52 -18.44
N ALA A 201 -7.56 -5.88 -19.69
CA ALA A 201 -8.51 -5.76 -20.79
C ALA A 201 -9.39 -7.02 -20.90
N LEU A 202 -10.59 -6.88 -21.46
CA LEU A 202 -11.41 -8.03 -21.86
C LEU A 202 -10.92 -8.64 -23.19
N ALA A 203 -10.95 -9.97 -23.28
CA ALA A 203 -10.61 -10.74 -24.47
C ALA A 203 -11.69 -10.66 -25.59
N GLY A 204 -12.79 -9.95 -25.34
CA GLY A 204 -13.91 -9.76 -26.25
C GLY A 204 -14.97 -8.83 -25.65
N THR A 205 -16.20 -8.92 -26.15
CA THR A 205 -17.32 -8.07 -25.70
C THR A 205 -18.14 -8.69 -24.55
N LEU A 206 -17.85 -9.93 -24.17
CA LEU A 206 -18.56 -10.65 -23.12
C LEU A 206 -17.76 -10.62 -21.80
N ILE A 207 -18.46 -10.31 -20.71
CA ILE A 207 -17.91 -10.37 -19.34
C ILE A 207 -17.96 -11.79 -18.74
N TYR A 208 -18.83 -12.66 -19.24
CA TYR A 208 -18.87 -14.09 -18.89
C TYR A 208 -19.29 -14.93 -20.10
N ASP A 209 -18.88 -16.20 -20.13
CA ASP A 209 -19.27 -17.18 -21.14
C ASP A 209 -19.16 -18.58 -20.57
N LEU A 210 -20.29 -19.28 -20.54
CA LEU A 210 -20.38 -20.65 -20.02
C LEU A 210 -20.09 -21.70 -21.09
N SER A 211 -19.91 -21.31 -22.35
CA SER A 211 -19.80 -22.24 -23.48
C SER A 211 -18.36 -22.64 -23.81
N THR A 212 -17.38 -21.79 -23.53
CA THR A 212 -15.97 -22.02 -23.93
C THR A 212 -15.02 -22.31 -22.77
N ALA A 213 -15.45 -22.10 -21.52
CA ALA A 213 -14.62 -22.16 -20.32
C ALA A 213 -13.33 -21.30 -20.37
N ALA A 214 -13.20 -20.40 -21.35
CA ALA A 214 -12.03 -19.56 -21.53
C ALA A 214 -12.17 -18.26 -20.73
N ASP A 215 -11.11 -17.88 -20.02
CA ASP A 215 -11.01 -16.63 -19.27
C ASP A 215 -11.33 -15.42 -20.15
N LYS A 216 -12.14 -14.50 -19.63
CA LYS A 216 -12.52 -13.27 -20.34
C LYS A 216 -11.60 -12.11 -20.05
N VAL A 217 -10.82 -12.22 -18.98
CA VAL A 217 -9.82 -11.23 -18.60
C VAL A 217 -8.49 -11.62 -19.24
N THR A 218 -7.91 -10.71 -20.01
CA THR A 218 -6.61 -10.94 -20.64
C THR A 218 -5.49 -10.91 -19.60
N PRO A 219 -4.37 -11.64 -19.79
CA PRO A 219 -3.26 -11.64 -18.83
C PRO A 219 -2.36 -10.39 -18.93
N ALA A 220 -2.57 -9.52 -19.92
CA ALA A 220 -1.76 -8.34 -20.16
C ALA A 220 -2.04 -7.25 -19.11
N TRP A 221 -0.98 -6.62 -18.59
CA TRP A 221 -1.06 -5.50 -17.66
C TRP A 221 -1.46 -4.25 -18.45
N GLN A 222 -2.33 -3.43 -17.87
CA GLN A 222 -2.81 -2.19 -18.49
C GLN A 222 -2.45 -0.99 -17.61
N PRO A 223 -2.32 0.22 -18.17
CA PRO A 223 -2.17 1.41 -17.34
C PRO A 223 -3.45 1.70 -16.56
N ASP A 224 -3.31 2.30 -15.39
CA ASP A 224 -4.45 2.81 -14.64
C ASP A 224 -5.05 4.02 -15.40
N PRO A 225 -6.33 3.97 -15.80
CA PRO A 225 -6.99 5.05 -16.50
C PRO A 225 -7.08 6.37 -15.70
N THR A 226 -7.00 6.30 -14.37
CA THR A 226 -7.11 7.48 -13.49
C THR A 226 -5.85 8.35 -13.49
N TRP A 227 -4.68 7.79 -13.84
CA TRP A 227 -3.42 8.52 -13.87
C TRP A 227 -3.33 9.53 -15.03
N GLY A 228 -4.13 9.35 -16.08
CA GLY A 228 -4.07 10.19 -17.28
C GLY A 228 -2.66 10.27 -17.88
N ALA A 229 -2.19 11.48 -18.18
CA ALA A 229 -0.85 11.70 -18.75
C ALA A 229 0.29 11.65 -17.70
N ASN A 230 -0.04 11.62 -16.41
CA ASN A 230 0.92 11.82 -15.32
C ASN A 230 0.86 10.65 -14.33
N ALA A 231 1.31 9.47 -14.77
CA ALA A 231 1.49 8.33 -13.87
C ALA A 231 2.49 8.65 -12.75
N PRO A 232 2.27 8.12 -11.52
CA PRO A 232 3.24 8.23 -10.45
C PRO A 232 4.55 7.56 -10.89
N TRP A 233 5.68 8.05 -10.38
CA TRP A 233 7.00 7.64 -10.86
C TRP A 233 7.27 6.15 -10.61
N TRP A 234 6.74 5.60 -9.51
CA TRP A 234 6.85 4.21 -9.13
C TRP A 234 6.02 3.27 -10.04
N ALA A 235 5.08 3.77 -10.84
CA ALA A 235 4.30 2.94 -11.77
C ALA A 235 5.11 2.36 -12.93
N TYR A 236 6.35 2.82 -13.11
CA TYR A 236 7.33 2.25 -14.03
C TYR A 236 8.17 1.13 -13.40
N PHE A 237 7.90 0.77 -12.15
CA PHE A 237 8.58 -0.29 -11.43
C PHE A 237 7.65 -1.49 -11.24
N ARG A 238 8.22 -2.69 -11.30
CA ARG A 238 7.57 -3.91 -10.84
C ARG A 238 7.85 -4.07 -9.35
N LEU A 239 6.81 -3.94 -8.55
CA LEU A 239 6.83 -4.26 -7.12
C LEU A 239 6.81 -5.77 -6.89
N THR A 240 7.67 -6.24 -5.99
CA THR A 240 7.74 -7.60 -5.46
C THR A 240 7.85 -7.53 -3.94
N LEU A 241 6.89 -8.08 -3.19
CA LEU A 241 6.98 -8.18 -1.73
C LEU A 241 7.90 -9.34 -1.35
N LEU A 242 8.83 -9.13 -0.41
CA LEU A 242 9.92 -10.06 -0.14
C LEU A 242 9.66 -11.03 1.03
N ASP A 243 8.86 -10.65 2.02
CA ASP A 243 8.77 -11.38 3.30
C ASP A 243 7.97 -12.68 3.25
N LEU A 244 7.25 -12.88 2.16
CA LEU A 244 6.22 -13.90 2.09
C LEU A 244 6.78 -15.31 1.88
N ALA A 245 8.09 -15.50 1.75
CA ALA A 245 8.72 -16.83 1.66
C ALA A 245 9.41 -17.30 2.97
N VAL A 246 9.33 -16.52 4.06
CA VAL A 246 10.03 -16.82 5.31
C VAL A 246 9.22 -17.82 6.17
N PRO A 247 9.83 -18.84 6.80
CA PRO A 247 9.12 -19.73 7.71
C PRO A 247 8.44 -18.95 8.84
N ALA A 248 7.16 -19.28 9.11
CA ALA A 248 6.39 -18.68 10.20
C ALA A 248 7.18 -18.71 11.52
N GLY A 249 7.36 -17.54 12.15
CA GLY A 249 7.98 -17.41 13.48
C GLY A 249 9.41 -16.88 13.51
N MET A 250 10.00 -16.47 12.38
CA MET A 250 11.31 -15.80 12.39
C MET A 250 11.26 -14.33 12.86
N GLY A 251 10.07 -13.73 13.03
CA GLY A 251 9.91 -12.42 13.71
C GLY A 251 10.58 -11.25 13.01
N TYR A 252 10.77 -11.35 11.69
CA TYR A 252 11.38 -10.31 10.84
C TYR A 252 10.36 -9.33 10.27
N TYR A 253 9.11 -9.48 10.69
CA TYR A 253 7.94 -8.74 10.26
C TYR A 253 7.12 -8.43 11.51
N GLY A 254 6.41 -7.31 11.49
CA GLY A 254 5.71 -6.81 12.67
C GLY A 254 4.21 -6.68 12.49
N ASN A 255 3.54 -6.32 13.58
CA ASN A 255 2.16 -5.87 13.53
C ASN A 255 2.18 -4.37 13.19
N ASN A 256 1.76 -4.01 11.99
CA ASN A 256 1.87 -2.66 11.47
C ASN A 256 0.58 -1.85 11.68
N TYR A 257 0.72 -0.53 11.75
CA TYR A 257 -0.39 0.43 11.85
C TYR A 257 -0.30 1.45 10.73
N ILE A 258 -1.17 1.29 9.73
CA ILE A 258 -1.04 1.98 8.46
C ILE A 258 -2.26 2.87 8.23
N ALA A 259 -2.02 4.09 7.76
CA ALA A 259 -3.05 4.99 7.27
C ALA A 259 -2.65 5.54 5.91
N GLY A 260 -3.54 5.44 4.92
CA GLY A 260 -3.23 5.91 3.58
C GLY A 260 -3.21 7.43 3.43
N GLY A 261 -4.01 8.17 4.20
CA GLY A 261 -4.26 9.60 3.96
C GLY A 261 -5.18 9.87 2.75
N PRO A 262 -5.39 11.13 2.36
CA PRO A 262 -6.26 11.50 1.24
C PRO A 262 -5.62 11.18 -0.13
N GLY A 263 -6.43 10.83 -1.13
CA GLY A 263 -5.98 10.47 -2.48
C GLY A 263 -6.02 8.97 -2.78
N LEU A 264 -5.34 8.53 -3.85
CA LEU A 264 -5.34 7.12 -4.28
C LEU A 264 -4.26 6.33 -3.56
N LYS A 265 -4.57 5.15 -3.02
CA LYS A 265 -3.62 4.38 -2.21
C LYS A 265 -3.42 2.97 -2.72
N GLN A 266 -2.20 2.49 -2.58
CA GLN A 266 -1.86 1.09 -2.70
C GLN A 266 -1.14 0.66 -1.42
N ILE A 267 -1.74 -0.21 -0.62
CA ILE A 267 -1.28 -0.55 0.72
C ILE A 267 -1.10 -2.06 0.83
N PHE A 268 0.05 -2.48 1.38
CA PHE A 268 0.38 -3.87 1.66
C PHE A 268 0.77 -4.01 3.13
N GLY A 269 -0.03 -4.76 3.90
CA GLY A 269 0.19 -5.06 5.32
C GLY A 269 1.40 -5.97 5.55
N GLY A 270 1.64 -6.92 4.64
CA GLY A 270 2.78 -7.83 4.75
C GLY A 270 2.47 -9.05 5.62
N LEU A 271 3.42 -9.49 6.45
CA LEU A 271 3.17 -10.55 7.43
C LEU A 271 2.99 -9.93 8.80
N GLY A 272 1.95 -10.33 9.54
CA GLY A 272 1.71 -9.77 10.86
C GLY A 272 0.23 -9.73 11.14
N ASN A 273 -0.16 -9.17 12.28
CA ASN A 273 -1.54 -8.75 12.50
C ASN A 273 -1.59 -7.23 12.31
N ASP A 274 -1.97 -6.79 11.12
CA ASP A 274 -1.90 -5.39 10.75
C ASP A 274 -3.25 -4.67 10.98
N VAL A 275 -3.17 -3.37 11.25
CA VAL A 275 -4.29 -2.45 11.08
C VAL A 275 -4.03 -1.56 9.90
N ILE A 276 -5.01 -1.54 9.00
CA ILE A 276 -4.94 -0.73 7.80
C ILE A 276 -6.18 0.14 7.73
N GLN A 277 -5.95 1.44 7.60
CA GLN A 277 -6.95 2.44 7.26
C GLN A 277 -6.67 2.87 5.83
N GLY A 278 -7.60 2.62 4.92
CA GLY A 278 -7.51 3.04 3.52
C GLY A 278 -7.31 4.53 3.43
N HIS A 279 -8.07 5.28 4.23
CA HIS A 279 -8.04 6.74 4.28
C HIS A 279 -8.24 7.25 5.71
N SER A 280 -7.15 7.70 6.34
CA SER A 280 -7.16 8.32 7.66
C SER A 280 -5.75 8.85 7.95
N SER A 281 -5.41 9.06 9.21
CA SER A 281 -4.05 9.34 9.66
C SER A 281 -3.68 8.47 10.84
N ILE A 282 -2.39 8.13 10.95
CA ILE A 282 -1.88 7.41 12.12
C ILE A 282 -1.96 8.26 13.41
N ASP A 283 -2.15 9.58 13.30
CA ASP A 283 -2.33 10.48 14.44
C ASP A 283 -3.78 10.57 14.91
N PHE A 284 -4.73 10.06 14.12
CA PHE A 284 -6.12 10.06 14.53
C PHE A 284 -6.33 9.11 15.71
N ARG A 285 -7.13 9.56 16.68
CA ARG A 285 -7.48 8.85 17.91
C ARG A 285 -9.00 8.92 18.09
N PRO A 286 -9.76 7.88 17.75
CA PRO A 286 -11.21 7.87 17.88
C PRO A 286 -11.66 7.77 19.34
N ALA A 287 -12.93 8.15 19.58
CA ALA A 287 -13.61 7.84 20.83
C ALA A 287 -14.16 6.41 20.79
N PHE A 288 -14.02 5.70 21.90
CA PHE A 288 -14.40 4.28 22.03
C PHE A 288 -15.93 4.05 21.96
N THR A 289 -16.37 3.11 21.10
CA THR A 289 -17.80 2.81 20.90
C THR A 289 -18.04 1.32 20.64
N GLN A 290 -18.94 0.67 21.39
CA GLN A 290 -19.46 -0.64 21.03
C GLN A 290 -20.54 -0.50 19.94
N ARG A 291 -20.52 -1.33 18.88
CA ARG A 291 -21.56 -1.31 17.83
C ARG A 291 -22.93 -1.60 18.47
N GLY A 292 -23.78 -0.58 18.54
CA GLY A 292 -25.13 -0.64 19.13
C GLY A 292 -25.29 -0.11 20.57
N ALA A 293 -24.23 0.42 21.21
CA ALA A 293 -24.32 1.06 22.54
C ALA A 293 -23.96 2.56 22.50
N GLN A 294 -24.28 3.30 23.58
CA GLN A 294 -23.86 4.69 23.74
C GLN A 294 -22.33 4.79 23.95
N PRO A 295 -21.64 5.84 23.44
CA PRO A 295 -20.19 5.99 23.59
C PRO A 295 -19.77 5.97 25.06
N GLN A 296 -18.74 5.19 25.40
CA GLN A 296 -18.16 5.15 26.75
C GLN A 296 -16.83 5.92 26.77
N ALA A 297 -16.60 6.65 27.86
CA ALA A 297 -15.36 7.41 28.03
C ALA A 297 -14.15 6.48 28.25
N ALA A 298 -13.24 6.47 27.27
CA ALA A 298 -11.80 6.16 27.38
C ALA A 298 -11.40 4.86 28.12
N VAL A 299 -11.85 3.71 27.63
CA VAL A 299 -11.19 2.42 27.87
C VAL A 299 -10.91 1.84 26.49
N GLY A 300 -9.65 1.52 26.17
CA GLY A 300 -9.30 1.05 24.82
C GLY A 300 -9.94 -0.28 24.42
N LEU A 301 -9.70 -0.78 23.20
CA LEU A 301 -10.19 -2.08 22.73
C LEU A 301 -9.87 -3.18 23.77
N PRO A 302 -10.88 -3.77 24.46
CA PRO A 302 -10.66 -4.60 25.65
C PRO A 302 -10.09 -5.99 25.31
N CYS A 303 -10.09 -6.34 24.03
CA CYS A 303 -9.68 -7.63 23.50
C CYS A 303 -8.40 -7.56 22.63
N VAL A 304 -7.67 -6.43 22.62
CA VAL A 304 -6.37 -6.35 21.94
C VAL A 304 -5.27 -6.02 22.93
N SER A 305 -4.19 -6.80 22.88
CA SER A 305 -3.03 -6.66 23.77
C SER A 305 -1.74 -6.68 22.96
N ASP A 306 -1.53 -5.68 22.12
CA ASP A 306 -0.30 -5.51 21.33
C ASP A 306 0.07 -4.02 21.20
N THR A 307 1.27 -3.76 20.68
CA THR A 307 1.83 -2.41 20.47
C THR A 307 2.30 -2.21 19.04
N VAL A 308 2.23 -0.98 18.54
CA VAL A 308 2.67 -0.60 17.19
C VAL A 308 3.52 0.67 17.20
N GLY A 309 4.39 0.84 16.21
CA GLY A 309 5.22 2.04 15.97
C GLY A 309 6.37 2.28 16.96
N TYR A 310 7.18 3.32 16.69
CA TYR A 310 8.37 3.76 17.44
C TYR A 310 8.12 3.98 18.95
N GLY A 311 6.90 4.39 19.30
CA GLY A 311 6.50 4.69 20.68
C GLY A 311 5.87 3.51 21.45
N ASN A 312 5.78 2.32 20.85
CA ASN A 312 5.00 1.19 21.37
C ASN A 312 3.59 1.62 21.79
N TRP A 313 2.90 2.34 20.92
CA TRP A 313 1.55 2.82 21.22
C TRP A 313 0.66 1.62 21.50
N ALA A 314 -0.09 1.71 22.61
CA ALA A 314 -1.05 0.68 22.96
C ALA A 314 -2.14 0.66 21.90
N PHE A 315 -2.23 -0.45 21.16
CA PHE A 315 -3.19 -0.64 20.08
C PHE A 315 -4.64 -0.37 20.51
N ALA A 316 -4.94 -0.68 21.77
CA ALA A 316 -6.24 -0.43 22.37
C ALA A 316 -6.69 1.04 22.27
N GLN A 317 -5.78 2.00 22.11
CA GLN A 317 -6.08 3.44 22.02
C GLN A 317 -6.11 3.97 20.57
N LEU A 318 -5.86 3.10 19.59
CA LEU A 318 -5.77 3.42 18.18
C LEU A 318 -7.06 3.00 17.46
N VAL A 319 -7.12 3.27 16.15
CA VAL A 319 -8.13 2.66 15.28
C VAL A 319 -7.93 1.14 15.26
N GLY A 320 -9.03 0.38 15.27
CA GLY A 320 -9.00 -1.08 15.29
C GLY A 320 -10.32 -1.72 15.71
N ALA A 321 -10.38 -3.04 15.68
CA ALA A 321 -11.54 -3.82 16.08
C ALA A 321 -11.12 -5.16 16.68
N CYS A 322 -11.98 -5.74 17.53
CA CYS A 322 -11.75 -7.09 18.06
C CYS A 322 -13.06 -7.73 18.56
N ARG A 323 -13.02 -9.05 18.76
CA ARG A 323 -14.07 -9.77 19.48
C ARG A 323 -13.61 -10.21 20.85
N ASP A 324 -14.44 -9.99 21.86
CA ASP A 324 -14.17 -10.46 23.22
C ASP A 324 -14.53 -11.95 23.41
N SER A 325 -14.25 -12.49 24.60
CA SER A 325 -14.59 -13.88 24.96
C SER A 325 -16.09 -14.17 24.97
N GLY A 326 -16.94 -13.13 25.04
CA GLY A 326 -18.39 -13.21 24.92
C GLY A 326 -18.89 -13.12 23.48
N ASN A 327 -17.98 -13.06 22.50
CA ASN A 327 -18.27 -12.87 21.09
C ASN A 327 -18.95 -11.52 20.77
N ASN A 328 -18.71 -10.47 21.58
CA ASN A 328 -19.15 -9.12 21.25
C ASN A 328 -18.10 -8.44 20.36
N LEU A 329 -18.54 -7.74 19.32
CA LEU A 329 -17.68 -6.91 18.47
C LEU A 329 -17.42 -5.55 19.16
N TRP A 330 -16.16 -5.26 19.41
CA TRP A 330 -15.66 -3.98 19.90
C TRP A 330 -14.96 -3.23 18.78
N LEU A 331 -15.22 -1.93 18.70
CA LEU A 331 -14.76 -1.10 17.59
C LEU A 331 -14.18 0.23 18.09
N SER A 332 -13.05 0.58 17.52
CA SER A 332 -12.39 1.87 17.60
C SER A 332 -12.28 2.36 16.15
N PRO A 333 -13.30 3.08 15.64
CA PRO A 333 -13.49 3.26 14.21
C PRO A 333 -12.42 4.16 13.60
N SER A 334 -12.17 3.97 12.31
CA SER A 334 -11.40 4.92 11.51
C SER A 334 -12.19 6.22 11.33
N LYS A 335 -11.57 7.22 10.72
CA LYS A 335 -12.25 8.45 10.35
C LYS A 335 -12.12 8.68 8.86
N GLY A 336 -13.17 8.26 8.17
CA GLY A 336 -13.36 8.64 6.79
C GLY A 336 -13.52 10.16 6.60
N ASP A 337 -13.09 10.64 5.44
CA ASP A 337 -12.99 12.03 4.99
C ASP A 337 -12.23 12.90 6.00
N LEU A 338 -11.15 12.37 6.59
CA LEU A 338 -10.37 13.07 7.61
C LEU A 338 -9.88 14.44 7.13
N ALA A 339 -9.46 14.53 5.86
CA ALA A 339 -8.97 15.74 5.23
C ALA A 339 -10.08 16.61 4.60
N GLY A 340 -11.34 16.19 4.67
CA GLY A 340 -12.53 16.90 4.21
C GLY A 340 -13.36 16.09 3.20
N PRO A 341 -14.57 16.56 2.85
CA PRO A 341 -15.45 15.81 1.95
C PRO A 341 -14.83 15.56 0.58
N GLY A 342 -14.80 14.30 0.15
CA GLY A 342 -14.31 13.89 -1.17
C GLY A 342 -12.80 13.98 -1.33
N THR A 343 -12.04 14.03 -0.23
CA THR A 343 -10.58 13.93 -0.25
C THR A 343 -10.11 12.49 -0.21
N ASP A 344 -10.93 11.60 0.35
CA ASP A 344 -10.69 10.17 0.31
C ASP A 344 -10.89 9.68 -1.13
N GLY A 345 -9.98 8.82 -1.58
CA GLY A 345 -9.88 8.46 -2.99
C GLY A 345 -10.38 7.04 -3.24
N SER A 346 -9.46 6.19 -3.68
CA SER A 346 -9.70 4.77 -3.84
C SER A 346 -8.45 4.05 -3.36
N ALA A 347 -8.62 3.03 -2.56
CA ALA A 347 -7.56 2.21 -2.05
C ALA A 347 -7.53 0.84 -2.74
N TYR A 348 -6.32 0.31 -2.84
CA TYR A 348 -6.11 -1.13 -2.95
C TYR A 348 -5.35 -1.58 -1.73
N ILE A 349 -5.93 -2.54 -1.03
CA ILE A 349 -5.41 -2.97 0.26
C ILE A 349 -5.22 -4.48 0.19
N GLU A 350 -4.00 -4.94 0.47
CA GLU A 350 -3.73 -6.33 0.83
C GLU A 350 -3.36 -6.38 2.30
N GLY A 351 -4.15 -7.10 3.11
CA GLY A 351 -3.84 -7.35 4.50
C GLY A 351 -2.63 -8.27 4.68
N GLY A 352 -2.46 -9.24 3.78
CA GLY A 352 -1.35 -10.17 3.79
C GLY A 352 -1.52 -11.35 4.76
N GLY A 353 -0.47 -11.68 5.51
CA GLY A 353 -0.48 -12.74 6.52
C GLY A 353 -1.26 -12.36 7.78
N GLY A 354 -1.42 -13.33 8.69
CA GLY A 354 -2.00 -13.10 10.02
C GLY A 354 -3.45 -12.60 10.04
N ASN A 355 -3.86 -12.07 11.19
CA ASN A 355 -5.23 -11.64 11.49
C ASN A 355 -5.33 -10.13 11.40
N ASN A 356 -5.80 -9.63 10.25
CA ASN A 356 -5.76 -8.20 9.96
C ASN A 356 -7.08 -7.51 10.33
N VAL A 357 -7.00 -6.21 10.64
CA VAL A 357 -8.14 -5.32 10.76
C VAL A 357 -8.03 -4.25 9.67
N ILE A 358 -9.00 -4.21 8.77
CA ILE A 358 -8.95 -3.33 7.60
C ILE A 358 -10.19 -2.45 7.59
N PHE A 359 -9.99 -1.14 7.40
CA PHE A 359 -11.01 -0.16 7.10
C PHE A 359 -10.74 0.38 5.69
N GLY A 360 -11.70 0.29 4.77
CA GLY A 360 -11.59 0.92 3.45
C GLY A 360 -11.75 2.45 3.55
N ASP A 361 -12.56 2.90 4.51
CA ASP A 361 -12.96 4.30 4.72
C ASP A 361 -13.94 4.82 3.65
N TYR A 362 -13.89 6.09 3.24
CA TYR A 362 -14.69 6.51 2.07
C TYR A 362 -13.88 6.22 0.81
N GLY A 363 -14.56 5.81 -0.24
CA GLY A 363 -13.87 5.59 -1.50
C GLY A 363 -14.25 4.28 -2.11
N GLN A 364 -13.74 4.08 -3.32
CA GLN A 364 -14.03 2.90 -4.09
C GLN A 364 -12.88 1.90 -3.92
N ASP A 365 -13.02 0.98 -2.98
CA ASP A 365 -11.88 0.20 -2.51
C ASP A 365 -11.87 -1.22 -3.09
N ASP A 366 -10.66 -1.69 -3.37
CA ASP A 366 -10.41 -3.08 -3.72
C ASP A 366 -9.62 -3.71 -2.56
N ILE A 367 -10.29 -4.46 -1.70
CA ILE A 367 -9.74 -4.99 -0.45
C ILE A 367 -9.54 -6.50 -0.54
N VAL A 368 -8.33 -6.95 -0.26
CA VAL A 368 -7.96 -8.35 -0.14
C VAL A 368 -7.46 -8.56 1.29
N GLY A 369 -8.17 -9.30 2.13
CA GLY A 369 -7.77 -9.52 3.52
C GLY A 369 -6.50 -10.36 3.66
N GLY A 370 -6.23 -11.20 2.67
CA GLY A 370 -5.00 -11.97 2.51
C GLY A 370 -4.07 -11.38 1.45
N ASN A 371 -3.57 -12.25 0.57
CA ASN A 371 -2.60 -11.89 -0.49
C ASN A 371 -3.16 -12.14 -1.89
N SER A 372 -2.73 -11.34 -2.87
CA SER A 372 -2.89 -11.63 -4.29
C SER A 372 -1.70 -12.41 -4.86
N ASP A 373 -1.72 -12.80 -6.14
CA ASP A 373 -0.52 -13.28 -6.84
C ASP A 373 0.12 -12.20 -7.74
N LEU A 374 -0.39 -10.97 -7.66
CA LEU A 374 -0.06 -9.86 -8.56
C LEU A 374 1.32 -9.24 -8.29
N PHE A 375 1.81 -9.34 -7.04
CA PHE A 375 3.00 -8.64 -6.56
C PHE A 375 4.12 -9.59 -6.09
N GLY A 376 4.23 -10.75 -6.75
CA GLY A 376 5.35 -11.69 -6.59
C GLY A 376 5.06 -12.94 -5.78
N GLN A 377 3.89 -13.03 -5.15
CA GLN A 377 3.47 -14.17 -4.33
C GLN A 377 2.92 -15.28 -5.22
N SER A 378 3.76 -15.85 -6.08
CA SER A 378 3.33 -16.83 -7.09
C SER A 378 2.98 -18.20 -6.51
N THR A 379 3.52 -18.56 -5.34
CA THR A 379 3.29 -19.86 -4.70
C THR A 379 2.30 -19.78 -3.55
N ARG A 380 1.55 -20.86 -3.34
CA ARG A 380 0.60 -20.98 -2.23
C ARG A 380 1.25 -20.77 -0.85
N ALA A 381 2.50 -21.22 -0.69
CA ALA A 381 3.22 -21.04 0.57
C ALA A 381 3.47 -19.56 0.91
N GLN A 382 3.49 -18.68 -0.10
CA GLN A 382 3.66 -17.24 0.07
C GLN A 382 2.37 -16.49 0.41
N ARG A 383 1.23 -17.18 0.43
CA ARG A 383 -0.07 -16.53 0.60
C ARG A 383 -0.77 -17.07 1.85
N SER A 384 -0.03 -17.22 2.95
CA SER A 384 -0.70 -17.49 4.23
C SER A 384 -1.64 -16.34 4.57
N SER A 385 -2.83 -16.64 5.09
CA SER A 385 -3.77 -15.63 5.58
C SER A 385 -4.46 -16.16 6.84
N GLY A 386 -4.74 -15.27 7.79
CA GLY A 386 -5.43 -15.58 9.03
C GLY A 386 -6.91 -15.21 9.00
N SER A 387 -7.47 -14.91 10.17
CA SER A 387 -8.84 -14.47 10.38
C SER A 387 -8.90 -12.95 10.36
N ASN A 388 -9.55 -12.37 9.35
CA ASN A 388 -9.57 -10.92 9.14
C ASN A 388 -10.89 -10.29 9.63
N LEU A 389 -10.81 -9.05 10.14
CA LEU A 389 -11.94 -8.15 10.37
C LEU A 389 -11.88 -7.03 9.33
N ILE A 390 -12.82 -7.04 8.38
CA ILE A 390 -12.79 -6.11 7.26
C ILE A 390 -14.04 -5.23 7.30
N PHE A 391 -13.84 -3.93 7.22
CA PHE A 391 -14.87 -2.90 7.08
C PHE A 391 -14.64 -2.22 5.74
N GLY A 392 -15.65 -2.22 4.85
CA GLY A 392 -15.60 -1.43 3.62
C GLY A 392 -15.54 0.06 3.93
N GLY A 393 -16.27 0.50 4.95
CA GLY A 393 -16.24 1.87 5.46
C GLY A 393 -15.31 2.13 6.66
N ASP A 394 -15.62 3.20 7.39
CA ASP A 394 -14.89 3.67 8.58
C ASP A 394 -15.22 2.89 9.88
N GLY A 395 -16.13 1.91 9.81
CA GLY A 395 -16.61 1.13 10.94
C GLY A 395 -17.91 1.64 11.57
N LEU A 396 -18.36 2.86 11.24
CA LEU A 396 -19.58 3.48 11.78
C LEU A 396 -20.68 3.63 10.74
N ARG A 397 -20.41 3.41 9.45
CA ARG A 397 -21.40 3.63 8.39
C ARG A 397 -22.51 2.58 8.42
N ALA A 398 -23.72 3.05 8.71
CA ALA A 398 -24.95 2.25 8.69
C ALA A 398 -25.93 2.64 7.57
N GLY A 399 -25.59 3.65 6.76
CA GLY A 399 -26.47 4.16 5.68
C GLY A 399 -26.13 3.55 4.33
N ARG A 400 -27.15 3.13 3.57
CA ARG A 400 -27.04 2.88 2.12
C ARG A 400 -27.16 4.21 1.36
N GLU A 401 -26.63 4.28 0.14
CA GLU A 401 -26.79 5.40 -0.82
C GLU A 401 -25.89 6.64 -0.54
N ASP A 402 -24.57 6.48 -0.63
CA ASP A 402 -23.68 7.62 -0.87
C ASP A 402 -23.60 7.88 -2.38
N ALA A 403 -24.17 9.02 -2.82
CA ALA A 403 -24.35 9.36 -4.24
C ALA A 403 -23.06 9.80 -4.95
N GLY A 404 -21.90 9.54 -4.34
CA GLY A 404 -20.57 9.69 -4.89
C GLY A 404 -20.28 10.92 -5.73
N ASP A 405 -19.45 10.76 -6.77
CA ASP A 405 -19.09 11.88 -7.64
C ASP A 405 -20.25 12.13 -8.59
N ILE A 406 -21.08 13.08 -8.20
CA ILE A 406 -22.21 13.56 -9.00
C ILE A 406 -21.77 14.43 -10.21
N SER A 407 -20.46 14.56 -10.50
CA SER A 407 -19.98 15.16 -11.74
C SER A 407 -20.30 14.27 -12.93
N ALA A 408 -20.44 14.86 -14.13
CA ALA A 408 -20.82 14.18 -15.39
C ALA A 408 -20.02 12.91 -15.75
N ASN A 409 -18.88 12.66 -15.10
CA ASN A 409 -18.00 11.52 -15.31
C ASN A 409 -17.65 10.77 -14.01
N GLY A 410 -18.38 11.02 -12.92
CA GLY A 410 -18.10 10.40 -11.64
C GLY A 410 -18.50 8.94 -11.56
N HIS A 411 -18.04 8.26 -10.53
CA HIS A 411 -18.32 6.86 -10.24
C HIS A 411 -18.96 6.75 -8.86
N ALA A 412 -19.63 5.61 -8.59
CA ALA A 412 -20.10 5.31 -7.24
C ALA A 412 -18.92 5.39 -6.27
N HIS A 413 -18.99 6.31 -5.29
CA HIS A 413 -17.89 6.59 -4.37
C HIS A 413 -17.66 5.52 -3.31
N ASN A 414 -18.62 4.61 -3.07
CA ASN A 414 -18.47 3.55 -2.07
C ASN A 414 -18.98 2.24 -2.66
N SER A 415 -18.23 1.70 -3.63
CA SER A 415 -18.54 0.42 -4.25
C SER A 415 -17.32 -0.47 -4.13
N ASP A 416 -17.21 -1.09 -2.98
CA ASP A 416 -16.04 -1.85 -2.60
C ASP A 416 -16.10 -3.25 -3.18
N VAL A 417 -14.94 -3.81 -3.47
CA VAL A 417 -14.79 -5.23 -3.76
C VAL A 417 -13.91 -5.82 -2.70
N ILE A 418 -14.48 -6.73 -1.90
CA ILE A 418 -13.83 -7.31 -0.74
C ILE A 418 -13.65 -8.81 -0.96
N VAL A 419 -12.41 -9.26 -0.95
CA VAL A 419 -12.03 -10.67 -0.88
C VAL A 419 -11.48 -10.91 0.53
N ALA A 420 -12.11 -11.81 1.28
CA ALA A 420 -11.82 -11.95 2.72
C ALA A 420 -10.39 -12.42 3.03
N ASN A 421 -9.81 -13.17 2.11
CA ASN A 421 -8.55 -13.86 2.25
C ASN A 421 -7.76 -13.67 0.93
N ASN A 422 -7.31 -14.73 0.24
CA ASN A 422 -6.48 -14.58 -0.96
C ASN A 422 -7.29 -14.39 -2.26
N GLY A 423 -6.85 -13.48 -3.11
CA GLY A 423 -7.43 -13.35 -4.44
C GLY A 423 -6.91 -12.15 -5.20
N ASP A 424 -7.18 -12.15 -6.49
CA ASP A 424 -6.91 -10.99 -7.33
C ASP A 424 -8.19 -10.26 -7.62
N ILE A 425 -8.13 -8.94 -7.49
CA ILE A 425 -9.17 -8.01 -7.93
C ILE A 425 -8.63 -7.26 -9.14
N PHE A 426 -9.28 -7.43 -10.28
CA PHE A 426 -8.93 -6.76 -11.52
C PHE A 426 -9.96 -5.68 -11.86
N ARG A 427 -9.52 -4.44 -12.07
CA ARG A 427 -10.32 -3.39 -12.71
C ARG A 427 -10.27 -3.58 -14.22
N LEU A 428 -11.44 -3.66 -14.85
CA LEU A 428 -11.53 -3.95 -16.29
C LEU A 428 -11.50 -2.67 -17.12
N VAL A 429 -10.63 -2.67 -18.14
CA VAL A 429 -10.45 -1.57 -19.09
C VAL A 429 -10.76 -2.03 -20.52
N GLY A 430 -10.81 -1.08 -21.46
CA GLY A 430 -11.16 -1.32 -22.87
C GLY A 430 -10.39 -2.45 -23.58
N VAL A 431 -10.94 -2.92 -24.69
CA VAL A 431 -10.37 -4.03 -25.49
C VAL A 431 -9.00 -3.62 -26.07
N ASN A 432 -8.00 -4.51 -25.98
CA ASN A 432 -6.63 -4.29 -26.47
C ASN A 432 -5.87 -3.10 -25.84
N GLY A 433 -6.24 -2.65 -24.63
CA GLY A 433 -5.50 -1.59 -23.93
C GLY A 433 -5.62 -0.21 -24.56
N VAL A 434 -6.59 0.01 -25.46
CA VAL A 434 -6.80 1.29 -26.12
C VAL A 434 -7.84 2.12 -25.36
N TYR A 435 -7.39 3.26 -24.83
CA TYR A 435 -8.21 4.38 -24.39
C TYR A 435 -8.90 5.00 -25.63
N GLY A 436 -10.23 4.95 -25.71
CA GLY A 436 -10.95 5.55 -26.85
C GLY A 436 -11.20 4.60 -28.05
N GLN A 437 -12.06 5.05 -28.97
CA GLN A 437 -13.04 4.28 -29.75
C GLN A 437 -12.63 3.10 -30.67
N ASN A 438 -13.58 2.15 -30.71
CA ASN A 438 -14.10 1.29 -31.80
C ASN A 438 -13.56 -0.13 -32.00
N GLY A 439 -14.29 -1.06 -31.39
CA GLY A 439 -14.47 -2.42 -31.90
C GLY A 439 -15.85 -3.03 -31.58
N ALA A 440 -16.95 -2.29 -31.71
CA ALA A 440 -18.33 -2.80 -31.62
C ALA A 440 -18.71 -3.61 -30.34
N GLY A 441 -18.65 -2.93 -29.19
CA GLY A 441 -19.32 -3.34 -27.95
C GLY A 441 -18.64 -2.78 -26.70
N MET A 442 -19.35 -1.92 -25.95
CA MET A 442 -18.91 -1.02 -24.86
C MET A 442 -18.07 0.17 -25.34
N ALA A 443 -18.62 1.40 -25.22
CA ALA A 443 -17.93 2.62 -25.62
C ALA A 443 -17.04 3.12 -24.47
N PRO A 444 -15.73 3.32 -24.66
CA PRO A 444 -14.85 3.78 -23.57
C PRO A 444 -15.25 5.18 -23.06
N MET A 445 -15.09 5.39 -21.74
CA MET A 445 -15.12 6.73 -21.14
C MET A 445 -13.91 7.59 -21.57
N SER A 446 -13.98 8.89 -21.29
CA SER A 446 -12.83 9.81 -21.39
C SER A 446 -11.68 9.47 -20.43
N ASN A 447 -11.94 8.73 -19.34
CA ASN A 447 -10.91 8.24 -18.42
C ASN A 447 -10.35 6.86 -18.83
N GLY A 448 -11.13 5.96 -19.43
CA GLY A 448 -10.65 4.69 -20.02
C GLY A 448 -11.24 3.38 -19.45
N PHE A 449 -12.17 3.46 -18.49
CA PHE A 449 -12.91 2.29 -18.00
C PHE A 449 -13.99 1.80 -19.00
N LEU A 450 -14.43 0.55 -18.84
CA LEU A 450 -15.56 -0.03 -19.58
C LEU A 450 -16.89 0.65 -19.19
N THR A 451 -17.80 0.78 -20.16
CA THR A 451 -19.21 1.21 -19.90
C THR A 451 -20.18 0.15 -20.36
N PHE A 452 -21.30 0.00 -19.65
CA PHE A 452 -22.35 -0.94 -20.01
C PHE A 452 -23.62 -0.23 -20.47
N SER A 453 -24.44 -0.92 -21.28
CA SER A 453 -25.76 -0.40 -21.66
C SER A 453 -26.65 -0.08 -20.45
N TYR A 454 -26.41 -0.73 -19.31
CA TYR A 454 -27.12 -0.48 -18.05
C TYR A 454 -26.74 0.83 -17.36
N ASP A 455 -25.56 1.41 -17.66
CA ASP A 455 -25.16 2.74 -17.15
C ASP A 455 -26.07 3.87 -17.67
N TYR A 456 -26.93 3.58 -18.65
CA TYR A 456 -27.83 4.54 -19.30
C TYR A 456 -29.30 4.40 -18.86
N TYR A 457 -29.66 3.39 -18.06
CA TYR A 457 -31.05 3.13 -17.68
C TYR A 457 -31.45 3.86 -16.39
N GLY A 458 -32.04 5.06 -16.52
CA GLY A 458 -33.13 5.47 -15.63
C GLY A 458 -33.08 6.87 -15.05
N TYR A 459 -31.92 7.52 -14.98
CA TYR A 459 -31.81 8.88 -14.47
C TYR A 459 -31.10 9.73 -15.50
N THR A 460 -31.84 10.56 -16.23
CA THR A 460 -31.29 11.51 -17.21
C THR A 460 -30.34 12.55 -16.59
N THR A 461 -30.14 12.49 -15.27
CA THR A 461 -29.24 13.32 -14.46
C THR A 461 -28.26 12.50 -13.63
N ALA A 462 -28.31 11.16 -13.62
CA ALA A 462 -27.30 10.37 -12.92
C ALA A 462 -26.04 10.31 -13.77
N THR A 463 -24.93 10.64 -13.13
CA THR A 463 -23.62 10.75 -13.76
C THR A 463 -22.66 9.67 -13.28
N GLU A 464 -23.02 8.97 -12.20
CA GLU A 464 -22.28 7.87 -11.61
C GLU A 464 -22.33 6.62 -12.50
N ARG A 465 -21.17 6.00 -12.72
CA ARG A 465 -21.07 4.72 -13.44
C ARG A 465 -20.35 3.66 -12.61
N ILE A 466 -20.75 2.40 -12.78
CA ILE A 466 -20.14 1.27 -12.08
C ILE A 466 -18.77 0.97 -12.71
N VAL A 467 -17.74 0.81 -11.88
CA VAL A 467 -16.45 0.27 -12.33
C VAL A 467 -16.49 -1.25 -12.15
N PRO A 468 -16.54 -2.04 -13.23
CA PRO A 468 -16.62 -3.48 -13.14
C PRO A 468 -15.29 -4.07 -12.65
N ARG A 469 -15.38 -4.99 -11.69
CA ARG A 469 -14.25 -5.82 -11.26
C ARG A 469 -14.43 -7.25 -11.73
N ALA A 470 -13.31 -7.87 -12.10
CA ALA A 470 -13.22 -9.32 -12.15
C ALA A 470 -12.42 -9.81 -10.96
N VAL A 471 -12.93 -10.84 -10.28
CA VAL A 471 -12.28 -11.43 -9.11
C VAL A 471 -11.83 -12.84 -9.44
N ARG A 472 -10.57 -13.14 -9.14
CA ARG A 472 -10.02 -14.50 -9.19
C ARG A 472 -9.70 -14.93 -7.76
N LEU A 473 -10.46 -15.87 -7.23
CA LEU A 473 -10.17 -16.48 -5.94
C LEU A 473 -8.96 -17.42 -6.11
N ILE A 474 -7.92 -17.19 -5.33
CA ILE A 474 -6.67 -17.98 -5.39
C ILE A 474 -6.58 -18.85 -4.15
N ASP A 475 -6.09 -20.07 -4.30
CA ASP A 475 -6.01 -21.07 -3.24
C ASP A 475 -7.34 -21.63 -2.76
N TYR A 476 -8.43 -21.33 -3.46
CA TYR A 476 -9.75 -21.91 -3.21
C TYR A 476 -10.16 -22.87 -4.32
N THR A 477 -10.84 -23.94 -3.93
CA THR A 477 -11.60 -24.74 -4.89
C THR A 477 -12.91 -24.01 -5.20
N ALA A 478 -13.05 -23.49 -6.41
CA ALA A 478 -14.29 -22.85 -6.86
C ALA A 478 -15.44 -23.87 -6.81
N GLY A 479 -16.46 -23.58 -5.99
CA GLY A 479 -17.59 -24.46 -5.78
C GLY A 479 -17.45 -25.29 -4.51
N GLY A 480 -18.24 -24.93 -3.51
CA GLY A 480 -18.53 -25.81 -2.39
C GLY A 480 -19.18 -27.12 -2.84
N PRO A 481 -19.49 -28.02 -1.89
CA PRO A 481 -20.08 -29.34 -2.17
C PRO A 481 -21.27 -29.32 -3.15
N ASP A 482 -21.99 -28.20 -3.22
CA ASP A 482 -23.14 -27.93 -4.08
C ASP A 482 -22.80 -27.79 -5.59
N LEU A 483 -21.61 -27.32 -5.97
CA LEU A 483 -21.20 -27.15 -7.38
C LEU A 483 -20.64 -28.46 -7.96
N ALA A 484 -20.03 -29.30 -7.13
CA ALA A 484 -19.45 -30.58 -7.53
C ALA A 484 -20.40 -31.78 -7.33
N GLY A 485 -21.60 -31.56 -6.77
CA GLY A 485 -22.52 -32.63 -6.38
C GLY A 485 -21.92 -33.58 -5.34
N GLN A 486 -20.95 -33.11 -4.55
CA GLN A 486 -20.25 -33.91 -3.56
C GLN A 486 -20.83 -33.63 -2.18
N ALA A 487 -21.19 -34.67 -1.43
CA ALA A 487 -21.45 -34.55 0.00
C ALA A 487 -20.13 -34.82 0.74
N GLY A 488 -19.45 -33.79 1.25
CA GLY A 488 -18.21 -33.96 2.00
C GLY A 488 -17.64 -32.65 2.55
N PRO A 489 -16.80 -32.70 3.61
CA PRO A 489 -16.23 -31.52 4.26
C PRO A 489 -15.31 -30.73 3.31
N LEU A 490 -15.02 -29.47 3.67
CA LEU A 490 -14.12 -28.55 2.96
C LEU A 490 -12.95 -29.31 2.31
N VAL A 491 -12.73 -29.09 1.01
CA VAL A 491 -11.69 -29.78 0.24
C VAL A 491 -10.35 -29.54 0.93
N SER A 492 -9.58 -30.60 1.17
CA SER A 492 -8.27 -30.45 1.80
C SER A 492 -7.37 -29.56 0.93
N GLY A 493 -6.92 -28.43 1.46
CA GLY A 493 -5.98 -27.55 0.78
C GLY A 493 -6.38 -26.09 0.66
N ASP A 494 -7.57 -25.66 1.09
CA ASP A 494 -7.85 -24.23 1.25
C ASP A 494 -7.04 -23.68 2.46
N ILE A 495 -6.43 -22.49 2.35
CA ILE A 495 -5.50 -21.94 3.36
C ILE A 495 -5.97 -20.63 4.02
N GLY A 496 -7.23 -20.24 3.81
CA GLY A 496 -7.86 -19.10 4.50
C GLY A 496 -8.59 -19.55 5.78
N LEU A 497 -8.56 -18.69 6.81
CA LEU A 497 -9.36 -18.88 8.02
C LEU A 497 -10.68 -18.09 7.93
N ALA A 498 -11.53 -18.27 8.93
CA ALA A 498 -12.79 -17.56 9.04
C ALA A 498 -12.55 -16.05 9.17
N SER A 499 -13.19 -15.26 8.34
CA SER A 499 -13.15 -13.80 8.34
C SER A 499 -14.54 -13.22 8.60
N GLU A 500 -14.57 -12.02 9.17
CA GLU A 500 -15.79 -11.24 9.33
C GLU A 500 -15.70 -9.97 8.51
N ILE A 501 -16.76 -9.71 7.75
CA ILE A 501 -16.80 -8.65 6.76
C ILE A 501 -18.04 -7.80 6.99
N HIS A 502 -17.81 -6.51 7.15
CA HIS A 502 -18.80 -5.47 7.17
C HIS A 502 -18.62 -4.67 5.89
N ALA A 503 -19.46 -4.91 4.89
CA ALA A 503 -19.44 -4.10 3.66
C ALA A 503 -19.71 -2.61 3.98
N GLU A 504 -20.53 -2.37 5.00
CA GLU A 504 -20.98 -1.03 5.41
C GLU A 504 -21.81 -0.34 4.32
N GLY A 505 -21.74 0.99 4.25
CA GLY A 505 -22.62 1.79 3.41
C GLY A 505 -22.10 1.91 1.99
N GLY A 506 -22.80 1.33 1.01
CA GLY A 506 -22.31 1.31 -0.36
C GLY A 506 -22.92 0.19 -1.18
N ASP A 507 -22.47 0.08 -2.44
CA ASP A 507 -22.75 -1.04 -3.33
C ASP A 507 -21.54 -1.99 -3.37
N ASP A 508 -21.43 -2.82 -2.33
CA ASP A 508 -20.25 -3.65 -2.10
C ASP A 508 -20.41 -5.08 -2.60
N PHE A 509 -19.32 -5.63 -3.12
CA PHE A 509 -19.22 -7.02 -3.58
C PHE A 509 -18.29 -7.80 -2.67
N ILE A 510 -18.83 -8.79 -1.97
CA ILE A 510 -18.09 -9.56 -0.97
C ILE A 510 -17.88 -11.00 -1.43
N TYR A 511 -16.64 -11.48 -1.29
CA TYR A 511 -16.23 -12.86 -1.47
C TYR A 511 -15.63 -13.39 -0.17
N GLY A 512 -16.43 -14.15 0.60
CA GLY A 512 -16.00 -14.74 1.88
C GLY A 512 -14.87 -15.76 1.76
N GLY A 513 -14.81 -16.50 0.65
CA GLY A 513 -13.84 -17.57 0.47
C GLY A 513 -14.24 -18.85 1.23
N GLY A 514 -13.24 -19.62 1.66
CA GLY A 514 -13.42 -20.80 2.50
C GLY A 514 -13.20 -20.48 3.98
N GLY A 515 -14.03 -21.05 4.85
CA GLY A 515 -14.06 -20.71 6.28
C GLY A 515 -15.50 -20.60 6.77
N ASN A 516 -15.69 -20.32 8.07
CA ASN A 516 -16.99 -19.90 8.60
C ASN A 516 -17.07 -18.38 8.54
N ASP A 517 -17.17 -17.83 7.34
CA ASP A 517 -17.15 -16.39 7.11
C ASP A 517 -18.53 -15.77 7.39
N ILE A 518 -18.54 -14.58 8.01
CA ILE A 518 -19.77 -13.83 8.30
C ILE A 518 -19.74 -12.51 7.54
N GLY A 519 -20.71 -12.32 6.64
CA GLY A 519 -20.97 -11.04 5.99
C GLY A 519 -22.13 -10.30 6.64
N CYS A 520 -21.89 -9.09 7.15
CA CYS A 520 -22.90 -8.21 7.73
C CYS A 520 -23.26 -7.08 6.74
N PRO A 521 -24.41 -7.14 6.03
CA PRO A 521 -24.86 -6.03 5.20
C PRO A 521 -25.38 -4.86 6.06
N ALA A 522 -25.27 -3.62 5.55
CA ALA A 522 -25.89 -2.45 6.19
C ALA A 522 -27.39 -2.67 6.44
N ALA A 523 -27.85 -2.27 7.63
CA ALA A 523 -29.19 -2.52 8.16
C ALA A 523 -30.31 -2.09 7.18
N PRO A 524 -31.46 -2.79 7.16
CA PRO A 524 -32.53 -2.46 6.24
C PRO A 524 -33.20 -1.14 6.62
N ALA A 525 -33.09 -0.12 5.76
CA ALA A 525 -34.08 0.95 5.70
C ALA A 525 -35.39 0.37 5.13
N THR A 526 -36.51 0.82 5.67
CA THR A 526 -37.85 0.21 5.59
C THR A 526 -38.55 0.27 4.22
N THR A 527 -37.83 0.30 3.10
CA THR A 527 -38.43 0.25 1.75
C THR A 527 -37.53 -0.49 0.77
N ALA A 528 -38.13 -1.44 0.04
CA ALA A 528 -37.47 -2.42 -0.81
C ALA A 528 -36.59 -1.81 -1.92
N SER A 529 -35.28 -2.08 -1.88
CA SER A 529 -34.40 -2.16 -3.05
C SER A 529 -33.39 -3.30 -2.85
N SER A 530 -33.12 -4.03 -3.93
CA SER A 530 -32.48 -5.34 -3.97
C SER A 530 -30.96 -5.28 -3.75
N ALA A 531 -30.49 -5.88 -2.66
CA ALA A 531 -29.08 -6.30 -2.56
C ALA A 531 -28.90 -7.60 -3.34
N THR A 532 -27.97 -7.62 -4.30
CA THR A 532 -27.52 -8.88 -4.92
C THR A 532 -26.30 -9.37 -4.16
N MET A 533 -26.54 -10.05 -3.03
CA MET A 533 -25.50 -10.76 -2.31
C MET A 533 -25.08 -11.98 -3.16
N ALA A 534 -23.88 -11.97 -3.76
CA ALA A 534 -23.26 -13.18 -4.29
C ALA A 534 -22.59 -13.97 -3.15
N ALA A 535 -23.33 -14.21 -2.06
CA ALA A 535 -22.90 -15.17 -1.05
C ALA A 535 -23.06 -16.57 -1.63
N TYR A 536 -21.95 -17.24 -1.93
CA TYR A 536 -21.94 -18.70 -2.00
C TYR A 536 -22.05 -19.27 -0.58
N SER A 537 -23.19 -19.05 0.05
CA SER A 537 -23.65 -19.81 1.21
C SER A 537 -25.17 -19.95 1.11
N ARG A 538 -25.64 -21.05 0.51
CA ARG A 538 -27.05 -21.41 0.61
C ARG A 538 -27.30 -21.97 2.01
N ALA A 539 -27.99 -21.20 2.84
CA ALA A 539 -28.76 -21.78 3.92
C ALA A 539 -29.84 -22.68 3.30
N ALA A 540 -29.73 -24.00 3.51
CA ALA A 540 -30.79 -24.93 3.19
C ALA A 540 -31.91 -24.83 4.24
N THR A 541 -33.12 -24.75 3.71
CA THR A 541 -34.44 -24.55 4.33
C THR A 541 -34.88 -25.64 5.31
N ALA A 542 -35.67 -25.24 6.31
CA ALA A 542 -37.05 -25.71 6.47
C ALA A 542 -37.93 -24.51 6.83
#